data_AF-A0A396MFN9-F1
#
_entry.id   AF-A0A396MFN9-F1
#
_cell.length_a   1.000
_cell.length_b   1.000
_cell.length_c   1.000
_cell.angle_alpha   90.00
_cell.angle_beta   90.00
_cell.angle_gamma   90.00
#
_symmetry.space_group_name_H-M   'P 1'
#
loop_
_entity.id
_entity.type
_entity.pdbx_description
1 polymer ?
#
loop_
_entity_poly.entity_id
_entity_poly.type
_entity_poly.pdbx_seq_one_letter_code
_entity_poly.pdbx_strand_id
1 'polypeptide(L)'
;MKSNRKKCNLNQLAGIMPIIGNEEQKNSVGGDYYYSEQGELLGYQPGGNQIRVIDKAQYSNGMYSTAKLLCYASSEAQRNVFSKIAGVDCQVTAGASVPDANGYVEEAYCTPSGQIYMNYYGSVYRQCDFWDVYSTLLHERTHLGQIGSNLTSDDRELLARQAQINDPYFSRCSEDYQLRVLCDFVLRGGTVYF
;
A
#
# COMPACT_ATOMS: atom_id res chain seq x y z
N MET A 1 -45.39 -6.24 21.40
CA MET A 1 -44.68 -5.18 22.17
C MET A 1 -43.62 -4.57 21.28
N LYS A 2 -43.67 -3.25 21.03
CA LYS A 2 -42.65 -2.54 20.24
C LYS A 2 -41.39 -2.34 21.10
N SER A 3 -40.24 -2.79 20.61
CA SER A 3 -38.94 -2.58 21.24
C SER A 3 -38.57 -1.09 21.18
N ASN A 4 -38.54 -0.43 22.34
CA ASN A 4 -37.96 0.91 22.50
C ASN A 4 -36.44 0.79 22.44
N ARG A 5 -35.84 0.92 21.25
CA ARG A 5 -34.40 1.21 21.16
C ARG A 5 -34.17 2.60 21.75
N LYS A 6 -33.56 2.67 22.93
CA LYS A 6 -33.08 3.94 23.52
C LYS A 6 -32.14 4.59 22.50
N LYS A 7 -32.52 5.76 21.99
CA LYS A 7 -31.64 6.61 21.19
C LYS A 7 -30.66 7.28 22.14
N CYS A 8 -29.43 6.78 22.20
CA CYS A 8 -28.34 7.45 22.90
C CYS A 8 -27.76 8.54 21.98
N ASN A 9 -27.46 9.72 22.53
CA ASN A 9 -26.76 10.76 21.76
C ASN A 9 -25.24 10.47 21.71
N LEU A 10 -24.51 11.14 20.81
CA LEU A 10 -23.07 10.90 20.59
C LEU A 10 -22.22 11.05 21.87
N ASN A 11 -22.56 12.02 22.73
CA ASN A 11 -21.84 12.26 23.99
C ASN A 11 -22.10 11.13 25.00
N GLN A 12 -23.32 10.60 25.04
CA GLN A 12 -23.64 9.43 25.83
C GLN A 12 -22.91 8.21 25.30
N LEU A 13 -22.87 8.00 23.97
CA LEU A 13 -22.11 6.90 23.36
C LEU A 13 -20.63 6.95 23.72
N ALA A 14 -20.00 8.13 23.63
CA ALA A 14 -18.59 8.32 23.93
C ALA A 14 -18.23 7.95 25.38
N GLY A 15 -19.16 8.12 26.33
CA GLY A 15 -18.95 7.76 27.75
C GLY A 15 -19.17 6.29 28.10
N ILE A 16 -19.77 5.48 27.20
CA ILE A 16 -20.03 4.04 27.40
C ILE A 16 -19.25 3.16 26.43
N MET A 17 -18.63 3.75 25.39
CA MET A 17 -17.73 3.01 24.52
C MET A 17 -16.48 2.61 25.31
N PRO A 18 -16.07 1.33 25.24
CA PRO A 18 -14.77 0.92 25.74
C PRO A 18 -13.71 1.81 25.10
N ILE A 19 -12.81 2.38 25.92
CA ILE A 19 -11.61 3.04 25.41
C ILE A 19 -10.77 1.92 24.80
N ILE A 20 -10.81 1.81 23.48
CA ILE A 20 -9.96 0.88 22.73
C ILE A 20 -8.52 1.31 22.99
N GLY A 21 -7.70 0.41 23.52
CA GLY A 21 -6.29 0.71 23.78
C GLY A 21 -5.54 0.96 22.47
N ASN A 22 -4.47 1.76 22.50
CA ASN A 22 -3.66 2.03 21.31
C ASN A 22 -3.19 0.74 20.60
N GLU A 23 -2.92 -0.34 21.33
CA GLU A 23 -2.59 -1.64 20.73
C GLU A 23 -3.78 -2.28 20.03
N GLU A 24 -4.99 -2.20 20.59
CA GLU A 24 -6.22 -2.72 19.98
C GLU A 24 -6.67 -1.84 18.80
N GLN A 25 -6.31 -0.56 18.81
CA GLN A 25 -6.49 0.37 17.71
C GLN A 25 -5.46 0.12 16.57
N LYS A 26 -4.21 -0.23 16.93
CA LYS A 26 -3.19 -0.69 15.97
C LYS A 26 -3.51 -2.09 15.42
N ASN A 27 -4.07 -2.99 16.23
CA ASN A 27 -4.48 -4.33 15.83
C ASN A 27 -5.80 -4.36 15.03
N SER A 28 -6.62 -3.32 15.13
CA SER A 28 -7.78 -3.11 14.24
C SER A 28 -7.40 -2.46 12.92
N VAL A 29 -6.14 -2.05 12.78
CA VAL A 29 -5.58 -1.30 11.66
C VAL A 29 -4.18 -1.84 11.34
N GLY A 30 -4.14 -3.09 10.87
CA GLY A 30 -2.90 -3.78 10.57
C GLY A 30 -3.11 -5.28 10.61
N GLY A 31 -2.48 -5.98 9.69
CA GLY A 31 -2.49 -7.43 9.61
C GLY A 31 -1.73 -7.91 8.39
N ASP A 32 -1.34 -9.18 8.37
CA ASP A 32 -0.93 -9.80 7.13
C ASP A 32 -2.16 -9.89 6.21
N TYR A 33 -2.03 -9.38 4.99
CA TYR A 33 -3.08 -9.30 3.98
C TYR A 33 -3.00 -10.51 3.07
N TYR A 34 -4.04 -11.34 3.08
CA TYR A 34 -4.06 -12.60 2.33
C TYR A 34 -4.83 -12.43 1.04
N TYR A 35 -4.16 -12.78 -0.06
CA TYR A 35 -4.73 -12.79 -1.40
C TYR A 35 -4.72 -14.20 -1.98
N SER A 36 -5.66 -14.48 -2.89
CA SER A 36 -5.58 -15.63 -3.77
C SER A 36 -4.54 -15.41 -4.87
N GLU A 37 -4.14 -16.48 -5.56
CA GLU A 37 -3.28 -16.39 -6.76
C GLU A 37 -3.94 -15.54 -7.88
N GLN A 38 -5.27 -15.41 -7.87
CA GLN A 38 -6.04 -14.57 -8.80
C GLN A 38 -6.14 -13.10 -8.35
N GLY A 39 -5.50 -12.72 -7.25
CA GLY A 39 -5.54 -11.35 -6.73
C GLY A 39 -6.82 -11.01 -5.95
N GLU A 40 -7.65 -11.97 -5.56
CA GLU A 40 -8.79 -11.71 -4.68
C GLU A 40 -8.31 -11.51 -3.24
N LEU A 41 -8.71 -10.42 -2.59
CA LEU A 41 -8.47 -10.24 -1.15
C LEU A 41 -9.36 -11.24 -0.38
N LEU A 42 -8.73 -12.13 0.38
CA LEU A 42 -9.39 -13.15 1.20
C LEU A 42 -9.67 -12.65 2.62
N GLY A 43 -8.81 -11.77 3.13
CA GLY A 43 -8.96 -11.11 4.43
C GLY A 43 -7.62 -10.76 5.05
N TYR A 44 -7.62 -10.53 6.35
CA TYR A 44 -6.44 -10.11 7.11
C TYR A 44 -6.31 -10.91 8.42
N GLN A 45 -5.07 -11.12 8.87
CA GLN A 45 -4.76 -11.65 10.20
C GLN A 45 -3.94 -10.63 10.99
N PRO A 46 -4.28 -10.31 12.24
CA PRO A 46 -3.55 -9.31 13.02
C PRO A 46 -2.10 -9.73 13.29
N GLY A 47 -1.25 -8.75 13.63
CA GLY A 47 0.13 -9.00 14.06
C GLY A 47 1.22 -8.82 12.99
N GLY A 48 0.86 -8.28 11.82
CA GLY A 48 1.80 -7.99 10.74
C GLY A 48 1.26 -6.94 9.77
N ASN A 49 1.93 -6.79 8.63
CA ASN A 49 1.55 -5.89 7.54
C ASN A 49 1.98 -6.46 6.18
N GLN A 50 2.29 -7.76 6.10
CA GLN A 50 2.85 -8.36 4.90
C GLN A 50 1.74 -8.74 3.93
N ILE A 51 2.03 -8.66 2.63
CA ILE A 51 1.17 -9.23 1.59
C ILE A 51 1.53 -10.70 1.40
N ARG A 52 0.54 -11.56 1.60
CA ARG A 52 0.69 -13.01 1.47
C ARG A 52 -0.26 -13.58 0.42
N VAL A 53 0.21 -14.61 -0.28
CA VAL A 53 -0.57 -15.38 -1.25
C VAL A 53 -0.81 -16.77 -0.72
N ILE A 54 -2.07 -17.22 -0.76
CA ILE A 54 -2.52 -18.51 -0.24
C ILE A 54 -3.68 -19.04 -1.09
N ASP A 55 -3.78 -20.37 -1.19
CA ASP A 55 -4.98 -20.99 -1.75
C ASP A 55 -6.24 -20.65 -0.92
N LYS A 56 -7.37 -20.46 -1.60
CA LYS A 56 -8.62 -20.03 -0.97
C LYS A 56 -9.21 -21.06 -0.01
N ALA A 57 -9.08 -22.35 -0.31
CA ALA A 57 -9.52 -23.42 0.59
C ALA A 57 -8.59 -23.53 1.80
N GLN A 58 -7.28 -23.37 1.61
CA GLN A 58 -6.31 -23.30 2.70
C GLN A 58 -6.58 -22.13 3.65
N TYR A 59 -6.87 -20.92 3.12
CA TYR A 59 -7.24 -19.77 3.93
C TYR A 59 -8.51 -20.04 4.76
N SER A 60 -9.54 -20.61 4.12
CA SER A 60 -10.82 -20.92 4.78
C SER A 60 -10.68 -21.96 5.89
N ASN A 61 -9.70 -22.86 5.77
CA ASN A 61 -9.36 -23.87 6.78
C ASN A 61 -8.35 -23.36 7.83
N GLY A 62 -8.01 -22.07 7.83
CA GLY A 62 -7.09 -21.47 8.80
C GLY A 62 -5.63 -21.91 8.64
N MET A 63 -5.24 -22.39 7.47
CA MET A 63 -3.88 -22.90 7.19
C MET A 63 -2.88 -21.78 6.86
N TYR A 64 -2.88 -20.70 7.66
CA TYR A 64 -2.10 -19.48 7.34
C TYR A 64 -0.59 -19.70 7.20
N SER A 65 -0.05 -20.77 7.80
CA SER A 65 1.37 -21.15 7.70
C SER A 65 1.78 -21.64 6.31
N THR A 66 0.83 -21.97 5.42
CA THR A 66 1.14 -22.34 4.02
C THR A 66 1.27 -21.14 3.10
N ALA A 67 0.93 -19.94 3.58
CA ALA A 67 0.94 -18.73 2.79
C ALA A 67 2.38 -18.29 2.46
N LYS A 68 2.59 -17.86 1.22
CA LYS A 68 3.86 -17.32 0.75
C LYS A 68 3.83 -15.80 0.83
N LEU A 69 4.99 -15.17 1.08
CA LEU A 69 5.13 -13.74 0.79
C LEU A 69 4.92 -13.49 -0.69
N LEU A 70 4.31 -12.36 -1.05
CA LEU A 70 3.99 -12.02 -2.44
C LEU A 70 5.22 -12.06 -3.36
N CYS A 71 6.38 -11.59 -2.89
CA CYS A 71 7.64 -11.60 -3.65
C CYS A 71 8.16 -13.01 -3.98
N TYR A 72 7.64 -14.05 -3.32
CA TYR A 72 7.94 -15.47 -3.59
C TYR A 72 6.77 -16.22 -4.25
N ALA A 73 5.66 -15.54 -4.54
CA ALA A 73 4.55 -16.10 -5.30
C ALA A 73 4.91 -16.23 -6.79
N SER A 74 4.02 -16.86 -7.56
CA SER A 74 4.16 -16.92 -9.02
C SER A 74 4.14 -15.52 -9.64
N SER A 75 4.79 -15.31 -10.79
CA SER A 75 4.74 -14.02 -11.49
C SER A 75 3.32 -13.60 -11.88
N GLU A 76 2.45 -14.59 -12.12
CA GLU A 76 1.02 -14.36 -12.36
C GLU A 76 0.31 -13.84 -11.10
N ALA A 77 0.52 -14.45 -9.94
CA ALA A 77 -0.03 -13.96 -8.68
C ALA A 77 0.53 -12.59 -8.28
N GLN A 78 1.82 -12.35 -8.50
CA GLN A 78 2.43 -11.04 -8.31
C GLN A 78 1.68 -9.98 -9.11
N ARG A 79 1.53 -10.20 -10.42
CA ARG A 79 0.78 -9.30 -11.30
C ARG A 79 -0.65 -9.11 -10.81
N ASN A 80 -1.36 -10.20 -10.52
CA ASN A 80 -2.77 -10.14 -10.12
C ASN A 80 -2.98 -9.34 -8.83
N VAL A 81 -2.15 -9.59 -7.81
CA VAL A 81 -2.25 -8.92 -6.51
C VAL A 81 -1.83 -7.46 -6.61
N PHE A 82 -0.68 -7.14 -7.23
CA PHE A 82 -0.29 -5.75 -7.42
C PHE A 82 -1.31 -4.99 -8.26
N SER A 83 -1.85 -5.60 -9.31
CA SER A 83 -2.90 -4.97 -10.14
C SER A 83 -4.16 -4.73 -9.33
N LYS A 84 -4.51 -5.64 -8.41
CA LYS A 84 -5.66 -5.45 -7.51
C LYS A 84 -5.47 -4.24 -6.59
N ILE A 85 -4.29 -4.10 -6.01
CA ILE A 85 -3.95 -2.99 -5.10
C ILE A 85 -3.90 -1.66 -5.88
N ALA A 86 -3.24 -1.67 -7.05
CA ALA A 86 -3.13 -0.52 -7.92
C ALA A 86 -4.47 -0.13 -8.59
N GLY A 87 -5.38 -1.06 -8.80
CA GLY A 87 -6.59 -0.82 -9.59
C GLY A 87 -6.35 -0.61 -11.10
N VAL A 88 -5.13 -0.89 -11.58
CA VAL A 88 -4.69 -0.87 -12.98
C VAL A 88 -3.74 -2.05 -13.20
N ASP A 89 -3.43 -2.40 -14.46
CA ASP A 89 -2.47 -3.46 -14.75
C ASP A 89 -1.09 -3.10 -14.17
N CYS A 90 -0.61 -3.94 -13.27
CA CYS A 90 0.66 -3.76 -12.58
C CYS A 90 1.49 -5.04 -12.69
N GLN A 91 2.66 -4.93 -13.31
CA GLN A 91 3.58 -6.04 -13.52
C GLN A 91 4.82 -5.89 -12.64
N VAL A 92 5.59 -6.97 -12.50
CA VAL A 92 6.91 -6.92 -11.86
C VAL A 92 7.95 -7.03 -12.97
N THR A 93 8.94 -6.16 -12.94
CA THR A 93 10.04 -6.17 -13.91
C THR A 93 11.38 -6.02 -13.21
N ALA A 94 12.40 -6.67 -13.78
CA ALA A 94 13.79 -6.39 -13.46
C ALA A 94 14.35 -5.21 -14.27
N GLY A 95 13.55 -4.64 -15.19
CA GLY A 95 13.98 -3.74 -16.24
C GLY A 95 13.78 -2.26 -15.93
N ALA A 96 14.91 -1.57 -15.66
CA ALA A 96 15.48 -0.41 -16.35
C ALA A 96 16.49 0.31 -15.45
N SER A 97 16.28 0.26 -14.13
CA SER A 97 17.10 0.95 -13.14
C SER A 97 17.92 -0.07 -12.36
N VAL A 98 19.04 -0.50 -12.94
CA VAL A 98 20.23 -0.88 -12.16
C VAL A 98 20.46 0.29 -11.19
N PRO A 99 20.81 0.07 -9.91
CA PRO A 99 21.10 1.16 -8.98
C PRO A 99 21.88 2.25 -9.70
N ASP A 100 21.41 3.50 -9.61
CA ASP A 100 22.13 4.61 -10.22
C ASP A 100 23.55 4.70 -9.63
N ALA A 101 24.39 5.60 -10.12
CA ALA A 101 25.77 5.72 -9.63
C ALA A 101 25.86 5.98 -8.10
N ASN A 102 24.75 6.32 -7.44
CA ASN A 102 24.62 6.55 -6.01
C ASN A 102 23.93 5.40 -5.26
N GLY A 103 23.56 4.31 -5.95
CA GLY A 103 22.90 3.14 -5.35
C GLY A 103 21.38 3.23 -5.26
N TYR A 104 20.73 4.25 -5.82
CA TYR A 104 19.27 4.38 -5.77
C TYR A 104 18.60 3.44 -6.76
N VAL A 105 17.64 2.67 -6.24
CA VAL A 105 16.79 1.78 -7.03
C VAL A 105 15.38 2.37 -7.00
N GLU A 106 14.88 2.76 -8.16
CA GLU A 106 13.50 3.20 -8.36
C GLU A 106 12.53 2.07 -7.95
N GLU A 107 11.55 2.36 -7.10
CA GLU A 107 10.68 1.31 -6.52
C GLU A 107 9.61 0.82 -7.49
N ALA A 108 9.10 1.72 -8.33
CA ALA A 108 8.13 1.44 -9.38
C ALA A 108 8.17 2.56 -10.43
N TYR A 109 7.56 2.32 -11.59
CA TYR A 109 7.33 3.35 -12.60
C TYR A 109 6.03 3.06 -13.36
N CYS A 110 5.47 4.07 -14.01
CA CYS A 110 4.32 3.92 -14.90
C CYS A 110 4.68 4.16 -16.38
N THR A 111 3.93 3.54 -17.29
CA THR A 111 4.12 3.72 -18.74
C THR A 111 3.07 4.64 -19.35
N PRO A 112 3.37 5.26 -20.51
CA PRO A 112 2.36 6.01 -21.27
C PRO A 112 1.15 5.18 -21.71
N SER A 113 1.26 3.85 -21.73
CA SER A 113 0.16 2.92 -22.04
C SER A 113 -0.81 2.69 -20.88
N GLY A 114 -0.59 3.30 -19.71
CA GLY A 114 -1.50 3.16 -18.58
C GLY A 114 -1.21 1.97 -17.65
N GLN A 115 0.02 1.44 -17.70
CA GLN A 115 0.44 0.30 -16.87
C GLN A 115 1.44 0.76 -15.82
N ILE A 116 1.52 0.00 -14.73
CA ILE A 116 2.52 0.18 -13.67
C ILE A 116 3.47 -1.01 -13.67
N TYR A 117 4.72 -0.75 -13.32
CA TYR A 117 5.75 -1.77 -13.15
C TYR A 117 6.42 -1.59 -11.79
N MET A 118 6.28 -2.60 -10.93
CA MET A 118 7.06 -2.70 -9.69
C MET A 118 8.48 -3.18 -10.01
N ASN A 119 9.48 -2.55 -9.41
CA ASN A 119 10.87 -2.96 -9.59
C ASN A 119 11.20 -4.15 -8.68
N TYR A 120 11.64 -5.24 -9.29
CA TYR A 120 12.05 -6.47 -8.61
C TYR A 120 13.19 -6.25 -7.59
N TYR A 121 14.10 -5.30 -7.85
CA TYR A 121 15.21 -4.99 -6.94
C TYR A 121 14.83 -3.99 -5.84
N GLY A 122 13.67 -3.35 -5.96
CA GLY A 122 13.14 -2.38 -5.01
C GLY A 122 13.02 -2.95 -3.60
N SER A 123 13.18 -2.08 -2.61
CA SER A 123 12.99 -2.48 -1.20
C SER A 123 11.52 -2.78 -0.92
N VAL A 124 10.61 -1.99 -1.50
CA VAL A 124 9.15 -2.11 -1.32
C VAL A 124 8.66 -3.46 -1.84
N TYR A 125 9.11 -3.87 -3.03
CA TYR A 125 8.78 -5.18 -3.59
C TYR A 125 9.28 -6.32 -2.69
N ARG A 126 10.54 -6.26 -2.22
CA ARG A 126 11.14 -7.35 -1.45
C ARG A 126 10.58 -7.51 -0.05
N GLN A 127 10.25 -6.39 0.61
CA GLN A 127 9.67 -6.40 1.95
C GLN A 127 8.20 -6.84 1.96
N CYS A 128 7.48 -6.61 0.85
CA CYS A 128 6.05 -6.94 0.73
C CYS A 128 5.19 -6.33 1.84
N ASP A 129 5.59 -5.18 2.37
CA ASP A 129 4.77 -4.39 3.28
C ASP A 129 3.58 -3.80 2.52
N PHE A 130 2.36 -4.09 2.96
CA PHE A 130 1.14 -3.66 2.29
C PHE A 130 1.04 -2.15 2.19
N TRP A 131 1.40 -1.41 3.24
CA TRP A 131 1.25 0.03 3.26
C TRP A 131 2.29 0.70 2.37
N ASP A 132 3.54 0.24 2.40
CA ASP A 132 4.60 0.75 1.53
C ASP A 132 4.30 0.46 0.06
N VAL A 133 3.79 -0.74 -0.25
CA VAL A 133 3.33 -1.12 -1.58
C VAL A 133 2.15 -0.24 -2.02
N TYR A 134 1.13 -0.09 -1.17
CA TYR A 134 -0.04 0.73 -1.47
C TYR A 134 0.35 2.18 -1.76
N SER A 135 1.17 2.79 -0.89
CA SER A 135 1.66 4.16 -1.06
C SER A 135 2.48 4.31 -2.34
N THR A 136 3.35 3.34 -2.67
CA THR A 136 4.15 3.36 -3.90
C THR A 136 3.25 3.27 -5.14
N LEU A 137 2.24 2.39 -5.11
CA LEU A 137 1.31 2.27 -6.24
C LEU A 137 0.40 3.51 -6.37
N LEU A 138 0.02 4.17 -5.27
CA LEU A 138 -0.71 5.44 -5.29
C LEU A 138 0.09 6.55 -6.01
N HIS A 139 1.40 6.60 -5.78
CA HIS A 139 2.31 7.51 -6.48
C HIS A 139 2.27 7.29 -7.99
N GLU A 140 2.49 6.06 -8.43
CA GLU A 140 2.49 5.72 -9.85
C GLU A 140 1.13 5.94 -10.51
N ARG A 141 0.03 5.64 -9.81
CA ARG A 141 -1.32 5.97 -10.28
C ARG A 141 -1.53 7.47 -10.44
N THR A 142 -0.94 8.28 -9.57
CA THR A 142 -1.00 9.73 -9.69
C THR A 142 -0.29 10.18 -10.96
N HIS A 143 0.86 9.59 -11.28
CA HIS A 143 1.54 9.82 -12.56
C HIS A 143 0.72 9.43 -13.79
N LEU A 144 -0.04 8.32 -13.72
CA LEU A 144 -0.97 7.93 -14.77
C LEU A 144 -2.05 8.99 -15.01
N GLY A 145 -2.59 9.58 -13.94
CA GLY A 145 -3.58 10.67 -14.02
C GLY A 145 -3.03 11.98 -14.62
N GLN A 146 -1.70 12.11 -14.71
CA GLN A 146 -1.00 13.27 -15.28
C GLN A 146 -0.58 13.07 -16.74
N ILE A 147 -0.83 11.90 -17.36
CA ILE A 147 -0.46 11.65 -18.76
C ILE A 147 -1.12 12.68 -19.68
N GLY A 148 -0.32 13.29 -20.56
CA GLY A 148 -0.78 14.34 -21.48
C GLY A 148 -0.92 15.74 -20.86
N SER A 149 -0.52 15.93 -19.60
CA SER A 149 -0.39 17.25 -19.00
C SER A 149 0.85 18.00 -19.50
N ASN A 150 0.83 19.33 -19.38
CA ASN A 150 1.97 20.20 -19.69
C ASN A 150 2.90 20.41 -18.48
N LEU A 151 2.79 19.56 -17.45
CA LEU A 151 3.60 19.64 -16.25
C LEU A 151 5.04 19.22 -16.54
N THR A 152 6.00 19.87 -15.88
CA THR A 152 7.40 19.43 -15.91
C THR A 152 7.56 18.12 -15.15
N SER A 153 8.69 17.42 -15.35
CA SER A 153 8.97 16.18 -14.59
C SER A 153 8.97 16.43 -13.08
N ASP A 154 9.55 17.55 -12.63
CA ASP A 154 9.64 17.88 -11.21
C ASP A 154 8.25 18.22 -10.61
N ASP A 155 7.41 18.94 -11.35
CA ASP A 155 6.03 19.21 -10.91
C ASP A 155 5.20 17.93 -10.80
N ARG A 156 5.39 16.99 -11.74
CA ARG A 156 4.70 15.69 -11.71
C ARG A 156 5.07 14.88 -10.48
N GLU A 157 6.36 14.78 -10.19
CA GLU A 157 6.92 14.12 -9.01
C GLU A 157 6.44 14.78 -7.72
N LEU A 158 6.51 16.12 -7.64
CA LEU A 158 6.07 16.87 -6.47
C LEU A 158 4.58 16.62 -6.18
N LEU A 159 3.72 16.65 -7.20
CA LEU A 159 2.29 16.36 -7.04
C LEU A 159 2.03 14.91 -6.65
N ALA A 160 2.79 13.95 -7.19
CA ALA A 160 2.65 12.55 -6.84
C ALA A 160 3.11 12.26 -5.39
N ARG A 161 4.19 12.90 -4.92
CA ARG A 161 4.61 12.87 -3.51
C ARG A 161 3.61 13.56 -2.60
N GLN A 162 3.07 14.71 -3.00
CA GLN A 162 2.01 15.41 -2.28
C GLN A 162 0.77 14.52 -2.09
N ALA A 163 0.39 13.75 -3.12
CA ALA A 163 -0.70 12.79 -3.03
C ALA A 163 -0.40 11.65 -2.05
N GLN A 164 0.83 11.12 -2.03
CA GLN A 164 1.24 10.11 -1.05
C GLN A 164 1.15 10.62 0.39
N ILE A 165 1.78 11.76 0.71
CA ILE A 165 1.87 12.26 2.09
C ILE A 165 0.51 12.71 2.65
N ASN A 166 -0.41 13.12 1.77
CA ASN A 166 -1.76 13.53 2.15
C ASN A 166 -2.74 12.34 2.23
N ASP A 167 -2.33 11.13 1.84
CA ASP A 167 -3.17 9.95 1.98
C ASP A 167 -3.31 9.56 3.47
N PRO A 168 -4.54 9.33 3.98
CA PRO A 168 -4.75 8.98 5.39
C PRO A 168 -4.04 7.70 5.85
N TYR A 169 -3.59 6.86 4.92
CA TYR A 169 -2.87 5.63 5.21
C TYR A 169 -1.35 5.78 5.13
N PHE A 170 -0.82 6.94 4.74
CA PHE A 170 0.63 7.17 4.69
C PHE A 170 1.29 6.97 6.06
N SER A 171 0.62 7.38 7.14
CA SER A 171 1.11 7.18 8.52
C SER A 171 1.23 5.71 8.94
N ARG A 172 0.74 4.77 8.11
CA ARG A 172 0.84 3.32 8.35
C ARG A 172 2.01 2.66 7.61
N CYS A 173 2.64 3.38 6.70
CA CYS A 173 3.86 2.93 6.04
C CYS A 173 4.97 2.72 7.07
N SER A 174 6.00 1.95 6.74
CA SER A 174 7.17 1.78 7.60
C SER A 174 7.87 3.14 7.84
N GLU A 175 8.46 3.32 9.02
CA GLU A 175 9.12 4.60 9.38
C GLU A 175 10.21 4.98 8.37
N ASP A 176 11.02 4.00 7.96
CA ASP A 176 12.06 4.19 6.94
C ASP A 176 11.48 4.61 5.59
N TYR A 177 10.33 4.03 5.18
CA TYR A 177 9.65 4.43 3.96
C TYR A 177 9.10 5.85 4.05
N GLN A 178 8.41 6.18 5.15
CA GLN A 178 7.87 7.53 5.38
C GLN A 178 8.98 8.58 5.32
N LEU A 179 10.11 8.32 5.98
CA LEU A 179 11.26 9.22 5.97
C LEU A 179 11.82 9.43 4.56
N ARG A 180 11.98 8.37 3.77
CA ARG A 180 12.45 8.48 2.38
C ARG A 180 11.54 9.34 1.53
N VAL A 181 10.22 9.12 1.61
CA VAL A 181 9.22 9.89 0.85
C VAL A 181 9.20 11.36 1.27
N LEU A 182 9.25 11.65 2.57
CA LEU A 182 9.28 13.02 3.09
C LEU A 182 10.56 13.76 2.69
N CYS A 183 11.72 13.10 2.75
CA CYS A 183 12.98 13.67 2.30
C CYS A 183 12.94 14.01 0.81
N ASP A 184 12.48 13.09 -0.05
CA ASP A 184 12.35 13.36 -1.48
C ASP A 184 11.36 14.52 -1.77
N PHE A 185 10.23 14.57 -1.06
CA PHE A 185 9.27 15.66 -1.18
C PHE A 185 9.87 17.04 -0.84
N VAL A 186 10.63 17.14 0.25
CA VAL A 186 11.29 18.38 0.66
C VAL A 186 12.40 18.78 -0.32
N LEU A 187 13.21 17.81 -0.79
CA LEU A 187 14.26 18.07 -1.77
C LEU A 187 13.71 18.62 -3.10
N ARG A 188 12.47 18.26 -3.43
CA ARG A 188 11.74 18.74 -4.62
C ARG A 188 10.99 20.07 -4.39
N GLY A 189 11.21 20.72 -3.24
CA GLY A 189 10.61 22.04 -2.91
C GLY A 189 9.26 21.98 -2.20
N GLY A 190 8.81 20.79 -1.79
CA GLY A 190 7.62 20.61 -0.98
C GLY A 190 7.78 21.15 0.45
N THR A 191 6.68 21.62 1.05
CA THR A 191 6.63 22.03 2.46
C THR A 191 5.72 21.11 3.24
N VAL A 192 6.25 20.50 4.30
CA VAL A 192 5.49 19.63 5.21
C VAL A 192 4.92 20.48 6.34
N TYR A 193 3.61 20.41 6.56
CA TYR A 193 2.94 21.04 7.69
C TYR A 193 2.61 19.95 8.71
N PHE A 194 3.17 20.09 9.92
CA PHE A 194 2.91 19.20 11.06
C PHE A 194 1.74 19.69 11.91
#